data_AF-A0A520TKC7-F1
#
_entry.id   AF-A0A520TKC7-F1
#
_cell.length_a   1.000
_cell.length_b   1.000
_cell.length_c   1.000
_cell.angle_alpha   90.00
_cell.angle_beta   90.00
_cell.angle_gamma   90.00
#
_symmetry.space_group_name_H-M   'P 1'
#
loop_
_entity.id
_entity.type
_entity.pdbx_description
1 polymer ?
#
loop_
_entity_poly.entity_id
_entity_poly.type
_entity_poly.pdbx_seq_one_letter_code
_entity_poly.pdbx_strand_id
1 'polypeptide(L)' 'PDVIKDIAKGEGPQDFIITLGYTGWGPGQLNDEISENAWLTFPEDYNLIFKTNPEDQINEISKKVGYDIRMISPDFGNA' A
#
# COMPACT_ATOMS: atom_id res chain seq x y z
N PRO A 1 21.65 -6.04 -17.10
CA PRO A 1 21.62 -4.73 -16.38
C PRO A 1 21.17 -4.99 -14.94
N ASP A 2 21.91 -4.45 -13.97
CA ASP A 2 21.69 -4.69 -12.55
C ASP A 2 21.12 -3.40 -11.96
N VAL A 3 19.80 -3.37 -11.74
CA VAL A 3 19.06 -2.15 -11.37
C VAL A 3 19.63 -1.46 -10.14
N ILE A 4 20.18 -2.23 -9.20
CA ILE A 4 20.80 -1.70 -7.99
C ILE A 4 22.11 -0.98 -8.32
N LYS A 5 22.91 -1.52 -9.25
CA LYS A 5 24.14 -0.86 -9.73
C LYS A 5 23.82 0.40 -10.53
N ASP A 6 22.76 0.39 -11.31
CA ASP A 6 22.34 1.54 -12.11
C ASP A 6 21.86 2.68 -11.19
N ILE A 7 21.08 2.36 -10.14
CA ILE A 7 20.72 3.32 -9.08
C ILE A 7 21.98 3.86 -8.39
N ALA A 8 22.94 3.01 -8.03
CA ALA A 8 24.18 3.43 -7.36
C ALA A 8 25.05 4.38 -8.21
N LYS A 9 24.93 4.30 -9.54
CA LYS A 9 25.61 5.20 -10.50
C LYS A 9 24.82 6.47 -10.81
N GLY A 10 23.61 6.61 -10.30
CA GLY A 10 22.70 7.70 -10.68
C GLY A 10 22.07 7.54 -12.08
N GLU A 11 22.15 6.34 -12.66
CA GLU A 11 21.56 5.97 -13.96
C GLU A 11 20.24 5.18 -13.80
N GLY A 12 19.76 5.04 -12.56
CA GLY A 12 18.52 4.36 -12.21
C GLY A 12 17.26 5.18 -12.50
N PRO A 13 16.07 4.61 -12.24
CA PRO A 13 14.81 5.34 -12.38
C PRO A 13 14.76 6.56 -11.46
N GLN A 14 13.97 7.57 -11.86
CA GLN A 14 13.79 8.80 -11.09
C GLN A 14 13.13 8.54 -9.71
N ASP A 15 12.20 7.60 -9.66
CA ASP A 15 11.48 7.20 -8.45
C ASP A 15 11.73 5.73 -8.16
N PHE A 16 12.20 5.43 -6.95
CA PHE A 16 12.44 4.08 -6.49
C PHE A 16 12.29 3.97 -4.97
N ILE A 17 11.92 2.77 -4.52
CA ILE A 17 11.90 2.40 -3.11
C ILE A 17 12.66 1.08 -3.00
N ILE A 18 13.60 1.01 -2.05
CA ILE A 18 14.32 -0.22 -1.74
C ILE A 18 13.69 -0.83 -0.50
N THR A 19 13.12 -2.02 -0.64
CA THR A 19 12.54 -2.79 0.46
C THR A 19 13.25 -4.13 0.60
N LEU A 20 13.22 -4.69 1.81
CA LEU A 20 13.74 -6.03 2.08
C LEU A 20 12.59 -6.93 2.55
N GLY A 21 12.44 -8.07 1.88
CA GLY A 21 11.32 -8.98 2.11
C GLY A 21 10.05 -8.59 1.35
N TYR A 22 9.00 -9.37 1.55
CA TYR A 22 7.70 -9.18 0.93
C TYR A 22 6.62 -9.75 1.85
N THR A 23 5.40 -9.23 1.71
CA THR A 23 4.21 -9.88 2.25
C THR A 23 3.65 -10.82 1.19
N GLY A 24 3.26 -12.01 1.62
CA GLY A 24 2.73 -13.05 0.75
C GLY A 24 1.48 -13.65 1.35
N TRP A 25 0.55 -14.03 0.48
CA TRP A 25 -0.67 -14.72 0.82
C TRP A 25 -0.65 -16.13 0.24
N GLY A 26 -1.22 -17.07 0.98
CA GLY A 26 -1.51 -18.41 0.46
C GLY A 26 -2.57 -18.37 -0.64
N PRO A 27 -2.79 -19.49 -1.35
CA PRO A 27 -3.85 -19.57 -2.37
C PRO A 27 -5.21 -19.22 -1.78
N GLY A 28 -5.91 -18.25 -2.38
CA GLY A 28 -7.25 -17.80 -1.94
C GLY A 28 -7.27 -16.87 -0.71
N GLN A 29 -6.23 -16.88 0.12
CA GLN A 29 -6.20 -16.19 1.41
C GLN A 29 -6.50 -14.68 1.30
N LEU A 30 -5.92 -13.96 0.34
CA LEU A 30 -6.17 -12.52 0.18
C LEU A 30 -7.66 -12.24 -0.13
N ASN A 31 -8.29 -13.07 -0.96
CA ASN A 31 -9.69 -12.90 -1.32
C ASN A 31 -10.62 -13.19 -0.13
N ASP A 32 -10.28 -14.21 0.66
CA ASP A 32 -11.02 -14.55 1.88
C ASP A 32 -10.90 -13.41 2.91
N GLU A 33 -9.69 -12.89 3.15
CA GLU A 33 -9.46 -11.78 4.08
C GLU A 33 -10.15 -10.48 3.64
N ILE A 34 -10.19 -10.16 2.33
CA ILE A 34 -10.97 -9.04 1.81
C ILE A 34 -12.47 -9.27 2.07
N SER A 35 -12.97 -10.49 1.90
CA SER A 35 -14.38 -10.84 2.11
C SER A 35 -14.79 -10.76 3.59
N GLU A 36 -13.84 -11.01 4.50
CA GLU A 36 -14.01 -10.85 5.96
C GLU A 36 -13.82 -9.40 6.45
N ASN A 37 -13.69 -8.43 5.54
CA ASN A 37 -13.39 -7.02 5.85
C ASN A 37 -12.07 -6.81 6.63
N ALA A 38 -11.14 -7.77 6.56
CA ALA A 38 -9.83 -7.63 7.19
C ALA A 38 -8.91 -6.68 6.40
N TRP A 39 -9.15 -6.51 5.09
CA TRP A 39 -8.44 -5.55 4.25
C TRP A 39 -9.38 -4.58 3.55
N LEU A 40 -8.98 -3.31 3.54
CA LEU A 40 -9.58 -2.29 2.71
C LEU A 40 -8.81 -2.16 1.41
N THR A 41 -9.53 -2.05 0.30
CA THR A 41 -8.95 -1.83 -1.02
C THR A 41 -9.34 -0.46 -1.54
N PHE A 42 -8.42 0.18 -2.26
CA PHE A 42 -8.63 1.45 -2.93
C PHE A 42 -7.89 1.44 -4.28
N PRO A 43 -8.31 2.26 -5.26
CA PRO A 43 -7.63 2.36 -6.54
C PRO A 43 -6.16 2.75 -6.36
N GLU A 44 -5.29 2.23 -7.22
CA GLU A 44 -3.86 2.49 -7.17
C GLU A 44 -3.54 3.99 -7.22
N ASP A 45 -2.52 4.39 -6.46
CA ASP A 45 -2.02 5.76 -6.45
C ASP A 45 -0.49 5.78 -6.37
N TYR A 46 0.16 6.06 -7.50
CA TYR A 46 1.61 6.15 -7.57
C TYR A 46 2.18 7.31 -6.74
N ASN A 47 1.44 8.42 -6.59
CA ASN A 47 1.90 9.53 -5.77
C ASN A 47 1.91 9.13 -4.30
N LEU A 48 0.90 8.39 -3.86
CA LEU A 48 0.86 7.88 -2.49
C LEU A 48 2.06 6.98 -2.17
N ILE A 49 2.47 6.14 -3.13
CA ILE A 49 3.59 5.21 -2.95
C ILE A 49 4.93 5.96 -2.99
N PHE A 50 5.15 6.83 -3.99
CA PHE A 50 6.48 7.37 -4.28
C PHE A 50 6.70 8.84 -3.86
N LYS A 51 5.63 9.60 -3.60
CA LYS A 51 5.68 11.06 -3.40
C LYS A 51 5.11 11.52 -2.05
N THR A 52 4.42 10.64 -1.33
CA THR A 52 3.84 10.96 -0.01
C THR A 52 4.73 10.40 1.10
N ASN A 53 5.00 11.21 2.12
CA ASN A 53 5.72 10.74 3.31
C ASN A 53 4.91 9.64 4.02
N PRO A 54 5.55 8.60 4.57
CA PRO A 54 4.84 7.49 5.21
C PRO A 54 3.83 7.92 6.30
N GLU A 55 4.17 8.94 7.07
CA GLU A 55 3.30 9.51 8.13
C GLU A 55 2.03 10.19 7.59
N ASP A 56 2.06 10.66 6.35
CA ASP A 56 0.95 11.36 5.70
C ASP A 56 0.05 10.43 4.88
N GLN A 57 0.51 9.22 4.54
CA GLN A 57 -0.20 8.31 3.63
C GLN A 57 -1.65 8.02 4.06
N ILE A 58 -1.86 7.75 5.36
CA ILE A 58 -3.19 7.47 5.91
C ILE A 58 -4.13 8.67 5.75
N ASN A 59 -3.61 9.88 5.97
CA ASN A 59 -4.38 11.11 5.81
C ASN A 59 -4.70 11.38 4.34
N GLU A 60 -3.74 11.18 3.43
CA GLU A 60 -3.95 11.36 1.99
C GLU A 60 -4.93 10.33 1.40
N ILE A 61 -4.84 9.06 1.81
CA ILE A 61 -5.82 8.04 1.45
C ILE A 61 -7.21 8.44 1.94
N SER A 62 -7.33 8.85 3.21
CA SER A 62 -8.62 9.25 3.81
C SER A 62 -9.29 10.39 3.03
N LYS A 63 -8.52 11.40 2.62
CA LYS A 63 -9.02 12.49 1.75
C LYS A 63 -9.49 11.96 0.40
N LYS A 64 -8.77 11.01 -0.18
CA LYS A 64 -9.06 10.44 -1.50
C LYS A 64 -10.30 9.55 -1.50
N VAL A 65 -10.49 8.72 -0.47
CA VAL A 65 -11.65 7.82 -0.35
C VAL A 65 -12.89 8.54 0.20
N GLY A 66 -12.73 9.73 0.79
CA GLY A 66 -13.83 10.58 1.25
C GLY A 66 -14.32 10.29 2.67
N TYR A 67 -13.60 9.45 3.42
CA TYR A 67 -13.87 9.13 4.82
C TYR A 67 -12.56 8.84 5.55
N ASP A 68 -12.57 8.97 6.88
CA ASP A 68 -11.38 8.66 7.69
C ASP A 68 -11.21 7.14 7.83
N ILE A 69 -10.14 6.60 7.23
CA ILE A 69 -9.88 5.15 7.27
C ILE A 69 -9.60 4.63 8.68
N ARG A 70 -9.22 5.51 9.62
CA ARG A 70 -9.02 5.16 11.04
C ARG A 70 -10.35 4.92 11.78
N MET A 71 -11.47 5.36 11.20
CA MET A 71 -12.80 5.16 11.77
C MET A 71 -13.44 3.84 11.34
N ILE A 72 -12.79 3.07 10.47
CA ILE A 72 -13.27 1.74 10.08
C ILE A 72 -12.89 0.74 11.17
N SER A 73 -13.90 0.28 11.91
CA SER A 73 -13.73 -0.80 12.88
C SER A 73 -13.74 -2.16 12.18
N PRO A 74 -12.83 -3.09 12.54
CA PRO A 74 -12.90 -4.48 12.08
C PRO A 74 -14.18 -5.21 12.54
N ASP A 75 -14.90 -4.67 13.54
CA ASP A 75 -16.13 -5.29 14.07
C ASP A 75 -17.40 -5.00 13.23
N PHE A 76 -17.32 -4.25 12.14
CA PHE A 76 -18.44 -4.06 11.23
C PHE A 76 -18.63 -5.31 10.35
N GLY A 77 -19.32 -6.35 10.86
CA GLY A 77 -19.71 -7.47 9.99
C GLY A 77 -20.10 -8.81 10.59
N ASN A 78 -20.06 -9.04 11.91
CA ASN A 78 -20.56 -10.29 12.50
C ASN A 78 -21.45 -10.00 13.72
N ALA A 79 -22.76 -10.20 13.52
CA ALA A 79 -23.76 -10.38 14.56
C ALA A 79 -24.48 -11.71 14.30
#